data_AF-A0A9X3X1X2-F1
#
_entry.id   AF-A0A9X3X1X2-F1
#
_cell.length_a   1.000
_cell.length_b   1.000
_cell.length_c   1.000
_cell.angle_alpha   90.00
_cell.angle_beta   90.00
_cell.angle_gamma   90.00
#
_symmetry.space_group_name_H-M   'P 1'
#
loop_
_entity.id
_entity.type
_entity.pdbx_description
1 polymer ?
#
loop_
_entity_poly.entity_id
_entity_poly.type
_entity_poly.pdbx_seq_one_letter_code
_entity_poly.pdbx_strand_id
1 'polypeptide(L)'
;MWIDGSGPQTLPSALGGGVEGVDFRKFVLLVAAHMDAIDMTEAFEVANVAPDVWARAQPVWERRLLDALESDEGTTIAEIHDAALGDGLLRWERRLPPLDEEVSAYMALERHLATLADPAAWLAAIGLLPTDLVRLAHLWRRRFAEDEVLRARAAEAALETSPPVARVVRGQARLRRALPLDRETP
;
A
#
# COMPACT_ATOMS: atom_id res chain seq x y z
N MET A 1 -15.19 13.73 -0.39
CA MET A 1 -16.22 12.73 -0.03
C MET A 1 -15.46 11.43 0.21
N TRP A 2 -15.33 11.02 1.47
CA TRP A 2 -14.54 9.83 1.83
C TRP A 2 -15.50 8.64 1.89
N ILE A 3 -15.24 7.60 1.13
CA ILE A 3 -16.03 6.37 1.15
C ILE A 3 -15.54 5.56 2.36
N ASP A 4 -16.42 5.36 3.33
CA ASP A 4 -16.22 4.44 4.45
C ASP A 4 -16.21 3.00 3.90
N GLY A 5 -15.01 2.48 3.62
CA GLY A 5 -14.76 1.19 2.96
C GLY A 5 -14.81 -0.02 3.89
N SER A 6 -15.45 0.10 5.06
CA SER A 6 -15.41 -0.91 6.12
C SER A 6 -16.36 -2.11 5.90
N GLY A 7 -17.19 -2.08 4.84
CA GLY A 7 -18.04 -3.20 4.44
C GLY A 7 -17.31 -4.18 3.50
N PRO A 8 -17.74 -5.46 3.43
CA PRO A 8 -17.22 -6.39 2.43
C PRO A 8 -17.58 -5.85 1.03
N GLN A 9 -16.62 -5.19 0.39
CA GLN A 9 -16.76 -4.83 -1.02
C GLN A 9 -16.76 -6.11 -1.83
N THR A 10 -17.88 -6.38 -2.51
CA THR A 10 -17.94 -7.43 -3.52
C THR A 10 -16.91 -7.10 -4.60
N LEU A 11 -15.90 -7.94 -4.74
CA LEU A 11 -14.92 -7.78 -5.81
C LEU A 11 -15.64 -7.84 -7.17
N PRO A 12 -15.28 -6.98 -8.13
CA PRO A 12 -15.71 -7.11 -9.51
C PRO A 12 -15.44 -8.53 -10.02
N SER A 13 -16.32 -9.03 -10.89
CA SER A 13 -16.22 -10.41 -11.40
C SER A 13 -14.84 -10.71 -12.02
N ALA A 14 -14.21 -9.70 -12.62
CA ALA A 14 -12.85 -9.77 -13.17
C ALA A 14 -11.77 -10.06 -12.11
N LEU A 15 -11.95 -9.59 -10.88
CA LEU A 15 -11.07 -9.86 -9.73
C LEU A 15 -11.59 -11.00 -8.84
N GLY A 16 -12.76 -11.54 -9.15
CA GLY A 16 -13.39 -12.65 -8.43
C GLY A 16 -12.80 -14.02 -8.80
N GLY A 17 -12.91 -14.95 -7.86
CA GLY A 17 -12.40 -16.33 -8.00
C GLY A 17 -10.88 -16.44 -7.79
N GLY A 18 -10.41 -17.65 -7.47
CA GLY A 18 -8.99 -17.95 -7.29
C GLY A 18 -8.36 -18.60 -8.53
N VAL A 19 -7.08 -18.32 -8.75
CA VAL A 19 -6.24 -19.07 -9.70
C VAL A 19 -5.39 -20.04 -8.88
N GLU A 20 -5.60 -21.36 -9.03
CA GLU A 20 -4.84 -22.38 -8.29
C GLU A 20 -4.90 -22.20 -6.75
N GLY A 21 -6.01 -21.66 -6.22
CA GLY A 21 -6.17 -21.35 -4.79
C GLY A 21 -5.57 -20.02 -4.32
N VAL A 22 -4.97 -19.24 -5.24
CA VAL A 22 -4.53 -17.86 -5.02
C VAL A 22 -5.67 -16.92 -5.41
N ASP A 23 -6.36 -16.36 -4.43
CA ASP A 23 -7.31 -15.26 -4.63
C ASP A 23 -6.60 -13.92 -4.83
N PHE A 24 -7.37 -12.88 -5.19
CA PHE A 24 -6.85 -11.54 -5.44
C PHE A 24 -6.10 -10.95 -4.23
N ARG A 25 -6.56 -11.18 -3.00
CA ARG A 25 -5.92 -10.63 -1.79
C ARG A 25 -4.55 -11.28 -1.56
N LYS A 26 -4.45 -12.61 -1.72
CA LYS A 26 -3.16 -13.32 -1.66
C LYS A 26 -2.21 -12.87 -2.76
N PHE A 27 -2.73 -12.68 -3.97
CA PHE A 27 -1.94 -12.14 -5.08
C PHE A 27 -1.35 -10.77 -4.73
N VAL A 28 -2.19 -9.82 -4.32
CA VAL A 28 -1.74 -8.47 -3.97
C VAL A 28 -0.81 -8.46 -2.75
N LEU A 29 -1.02 -9.33 -1.76
CA LEU A 29 -0.11 -9.46 -0.62
C LEU A 29 1.31 -9.87 -1.05
N LEU A 30 1.41 -10.88 -1.93
CA LEU A 30 2.70 -11.38 -2.42
C LEU A 30 3.38 -10.36 -3.34
N VAL A 31 2.63 -9.62 -4.15
CA VAL A 31 3.14 -8.46 -4.90
C VAL A 31 3.69 -7.39 -3.94
N ALA A 32 2.94 -7.02 -2.90
CA ALA A 32 3.38 -6.05 -1.89
C ALA A 32 4.68 -6.49 -1.20
N ALA A 33 4.78 -7.79 -0.84
CA ALA A 33 5.98 -8.37 -0.25
C ALA A 33 7.19 -8.28 -1.19
N HIS A 34 7.01 -8.65 -2.46
CA HIS A 34 8.05 -8.56 -3.48
C HIS A 34 8.54 -7.12 -3.68
N MET A 35 7.61 -6.17 -3.80
CA MET A 35 7.92 -4.75 -3.97
C MET A 35 8.70 -4.14 -2.80
N ASP A 36 8.51 -4.69 -1.59
CA ASP A 36 9.21 -4.25 -0.38
C ASP A 36 10.48 -5.03 -0.06
N ALA A 37 10.91 -5.91 -0.97
CA ALA A 37 12.06 -6.79 -0.80
C ALA A 37 11.96 -7.64 0.48
N ILE A 38 10.75 -8.08 0.81
CA ILE A 38 10.51 -9.10 1.83
C ILE A 38 11.03 -10.44 1.31
N ASP A 39 11.51 -11.28 2.23
CA ASP A 39 11.86 -12.65 1.90
C ASP A 39 10.63 -13.41 1.38
N MET A 40 10.70 -13.92 0.15
CA MET A 40 9.53 -14.54 -0.47
C MET A 40 9.15 -15.87 0.20
N THR A 41 10.06 -16.57 0.87
CA THR A 41 9.73 -17.76 1.65
C THR A 41 8.82 -17.39 2.82
N GLU A 42 9.16 -16.32 3.56
CA GLU A 42 8.28 -15.79 4.61
C GLU A 42 6.93 -15.32 4.04
N ALA A 43 6.94 -14.63 2.91
CA ALA A 43 5.71 -14.14 2.28
C ALA A 43 4.76 -15.28 1.85
N PHE A 44 5.31 -16.36 1.30
CA PHE A 44 4.56 -17.55 0.91
C PHE A 44 3.94 -18.26 2.10
N GLU A 45 4.66 -18.38 3.22
CA GLU A 45 4.13 -18.95 4.46
C GLU A 45 2.96 -18.12 5.00
N VAL A 46 3.09 -16.79 5.02
CA VAL A 46 2.02 -15.88 5.49
C VAL A 46 0.79 -15.94 4.58
N ALA A 47 0.99 -16.02 3.27
CA ALA A 47 -0.09 -16.12 2.30
C ALA A 47 -0.73 -17.53 2.26
N ASN A 48 -0.09 -18.54 2.88
CA ASN A 48 -0.40 -19.96 2.73
C ASN A 48 -0.48 -20.35 1.24
N VAL A 49 0.56 -20.00 0.48
CA VAL A 49 0.70 -20.28 -0.96
C VAL A 49 2.00 -21.01 -1.20
N ALA A 50 1.96 -22.18 -1.83
CA ALA A 50 3.17 -22.90 -2.21
C ALA A 50 3.93 -22.14 -3.33
N PRO A 51 5.28 -22.13 -3.34
CA PRO A 51 6.05 -21.41 -4.36
C PRO A 51 5.74 -21.82 -5.79
N ASP A 52 5.47 -23.10 -6.05
CA ASP A 52 5.14 -23.62 -7.39
C ASP A 52 3.73 -23.19 -7.84
N VAL A 53 2.78 -23.11 -6.90
CA VAL A 53 1.44 -22.56 -7.12
C VAL A 53 1.53 -21.08 -7.47
N TRP A 54 2.33 -20.31 -6.73
CA TRP A 54 2.57 -18.89 -7.03
C TRP A 54 3.15 -18.69 -8.44
N ALA A 55 4.17 -19.46 -8.79
CA ALA A 55 4.83 -19.36 -10.10
C ALA A 55 3.86 -19.59 -11.28
N ARG A 56 2.83 -20.43 -11.11
CA ARG A 56 1.78 -20.65 -12.12
C ARG A 56 0.69 -19.57 -12.06
N ALA A 57 0.28 -19.15 -10.87
CA ALA A 57 -0.83 -18.22 -10.67
C ALA A 57 -0.48 -16.77 -11.02
N GLN A 58 0.74 -16.32 -10.71
CA GLN A 58 1.20 -14.94 -10.90
C GLN A 58 0.95 -14.41 -12.34
N PRO A 59 1.45 -15.05 -13.42
CA PRO A 59 1.26 -14.53 -14.77
C PRO A 59 -0.21 -14.55 -15.24
N VAL A 60 -1.05 -15.41 -14.66
CA VAL A 60 -2.50 -15.41 -14.94
C VAL A 60 -3.16 -14.21 -14.28
N TRP A 61 -2.83 -13.93 -13.02
CA TRP A 61 -3.34 -12.76 -12.30
C TRP A 61 -2.87 -11.44 -12.90
N GLU A 62 -1.59 -11.32 -13.28
CA GLU A 62 -1.04 -10.11 -13.90
C GLU A 62 -1.78 -9.75 -15.19
N ARG A 63 -1.99 -10.74 -16.07
CA ARG A 63 -2.77 -10.56 -17.29
C ARG A 63 -4.23 -10.22 -16.98
N ARG A 64 -4.85 -10.92 -16.04
CA ARG A 64 -6.26 -10.66 -15.66
C ARG A 64 -6.46 -9.25 -15.12
N LEU A 65 -5.51 -8.75 -14.32
CA LEU A 65 -5.52 -7.39 -13.81
C LEU A 65 -5.35 -6.38 -14.95
N LEU A 66 -4.44 -6.63 -15.89
CA LEU A 66 -4.25 -5.78 -17.07
C LEU A 66 -5.54 -5.72 -17.92
N ASP A 67 -6.11 -6.87 -18.26
CA ASP A 67 -7.36 -6.95 -19.03
C ASP A 67 -8.51 -6.21 -18.31
N ALA A 68 -8.57 -6.31 -16.97
CA ALA A 68 -9.57 -5.62 -16.16
C ALA A 68 -9.37 -4.10 -16.12
N LEU A 69 -8.11 -3.64 -16.10
CA LEU A 69 -7.76 -2.21 -16.13
C LEU A 69 -8.10 -1.56 -17.49
N GLU A 70 -8.07 -2.34 -18.57
CA GLU A 70 -8.43 -1.87 -19.92
C GLU A 70 -9.95 -1.87 -20.19
N SER A 71 -10.75 -2.38 -19.25
CA SER A 71 -12.21 -2.43 -19.37
C SER A 71 -12.89 -1.09 -19.02
N ASP A 72 -14.20 -0.99 -19.29
CA ASP A 72 -15.02 0.16 -18.87
C ASP A 72 -15.02 0.38 -17.34
N GLU A 73 -14.73 -0.66 -16.56
CA GLU A 73 -14.61 -0.61 -15.10
C GLU A 73 -13.17 -0.31 -14.63
N GLY A 74 -12.24 -0.01 -15.53
CA GLY A 74 -10.80 0.12 -15.26
C GLY A 74 -10.46 1.06 -14.10
N THR A 75 -11.16 2.19 -13.96
CA THR A 75 -10.97 3.12 -12.83
C THR A 75 -11.31 2.47 -11.49
N THR A 76 -12.46 1.79 -11.39
CA THR A 76 -12.87 1.08 -10.18
C THR A 76 -11.90 -0.05 -9.84
N ILE A 77 -11.41 -0.77 -10.85
CA ILE A 77 -10.41 -1.82 -10.70
C ILE A 77 -9.09 -1.25 -10.15
N ALA A 78 -8.64 -0.11 -10.67
CA ALA A 78 -7.44 0.58 -10.19
C ALA A 78 -7.58 0.98 -8.71
N GLU A 79 -8.72 1.57 -8.32
CA GLU A 79 -8.98 1.96 -6.93
C GLU A 79 -8.99 0.76 -5.97
N ILE A 80 -9.60 -0.36 -6.38
CA ILE A 80 -9.62 -1.61 -5.59
C ILE A 80 -8.21 -2.19 -5.46
N HIS A 81 -7.45 -2.21 -6.55
CA HIS A 81 -6.08 -2.69 -6.55
C HIS A 81 -5.19 -1.83 -5.66
N ASP A 82 -5.26 -0.51 -5.76
CA ASP A 82 -4.47 0.41 -4.95
C ASP A 82 -4.79 0.28 -3.46
N ALA A 83 -6.08 0.15 -3.11
CA ALA A 83 -6.51 -0.09 -1.73
C ALA A 83 -5.95 -1.42 -1.19
N ALA A 84 -6.09 -2.51 -1.96
CA ALA A 84 -5.58 -3.82 -1.57
C ALA A 84 -4.05 -3.83 -1.44
N LEU A 85 -3.33 -3.11 -2.33
CA LEU A 85 -1.88 -3.01 -2.31
C LEU A 85 -1.42 -2.24 -1.07
N GLY A 86 -2.07 -1.13 -0.75
CA GLY A 86 -1.83 -0.37 0.47
C GLY A 86 -2.01 -1.20 1.73
N ASP A 87 -3.11 -1.97 1.80
CA ASP A 87 -3.36 -2.89 2.92
C ASP A 87 -2.28 -3.99 3.00
N GLY A 88 -1.88 -4.56 1.86
CA GLY A 88 -0.78 -5.52 1.76
C GLY A 88 0.53 -4.96 2.28
N LEU A 89 0.89 -3.74 1.89
CA LEU A 89 2.10 -3.04 2.35
C LEU A 89 2.08 -2.76 3.87
N LEU A 90 0.91 -2.46 4.44
CA LEU A 90 0.76 -2.21 5.88
C LEU A 90 0.85 -3.49 6.74
N ARG A 91 0.80 -4.68 6.14
CA ARG A 91 1.07 -5.96 6.84
C ARG A 91 2.55 -6.18 7.13
N TRP A 92 3.44 -5.48 6.44
CA TRP A 92 4.87 -5.53 6.67
C TRP A 92 5.28 -4.33 7.54
N GLU A 93 5.80 -4.61 8.73
CA GLU A 93 6.46 -3.63 9.61
C GLU A 93 7.71 -3.09 8.93
N ARG A 94 7.60 -1.91 8.32
CA ARG A 94 8.74 -1.07 7.95
C ARG A 94 8.51 0.32 8.51
N ARG A 95 9.33 0.71 9.49
CA ARG A 95 9.31 2.07 10.04
C ARG A 95 10.03 3.03 9.11
N LEU A 96 9.47 4.23 8.97
CA LEU A 96 9.96 5.33 8.14
C LEU A 96 10.03 6.66 8.92
N PRO A 97 10.65 6.71 10.12
CA PRO A 97 10.65 7.92 10.91
C PRO A 97 11.41 9.05 10.19
N PRO A 98 10.96 10.31 10.31
CA PRO A 98 9.77 10.75 11.06
C PRO A 98 8.47 10.66 10.25
N LEU A 99 8.48 10.22 8.99
CA LEU A 99 7.34 10.30 8.06
C LEU A 99 6.14 9.46 8.46
N ASP A 100 6.34 8.34 9.16
CA ASP A 100 5.27 7.48 9.66
C ASP A 100 4.82 7.82 11.10
N GLU A 101 5.38 8.87 11.69
CA GLU A 101 5.18 9.26 13.10
C GLU A 101 4.67 10.69 13.23
N GLU A 102 5.26 11.61 12.46
CA GLU A 102 5.00 13.04 12.54
C GLU A 102 4.20 13.53 11.33
N VAL A 103 2.97 13.99 11.57
CA VAL A 103 2.08 14.48 10.52
C VAL A 103 2.69 15.67 9.77
N SER A 104 3.44 16.54 10.45
CA SER A 104 4.15 17.67 9.84
C SER A 104 5.21 17.20 8.84
N ALA A 105 5.97 16.15 9.16
CA ALA A 105 6.97 15.59 8.28
C ALA A 105 6.34 14.96 7.03
N TYR A 106 5.23 14.23 7.20
CA TYR A 106 4.46 13.69 6.08
C TYR A 106 3.89 14.81 5.18
N MET A 107 3.29 15.85 5.75
CA MET A 107 2.76 16.96 4.96
C MET A 107 3.86 17.75 4.24
N ALA A 108 5.05 17.87 4.83
CA ALA A 108 6.22 18.45 4.16
C ALA A 108 6.67 17.62 2.95
N LEU A 109 6.65 16.29 3.07
CA LEU A 109 6.93 15.37 1.96
C LEU A 109 5.93 15.56 0.81
N GLU A 110 4.63 15.54 1.10
CA GLU A 110 3.57 15.69 0.09
C GLU A 110 3.69 17.01 -0.69
N ARG A 111 3.95 18.12 0.02
CA ARG A 111 4.17 19.42 -0.64
C ARG A 111 5.42 19.44 -1.50
N HIS A 112 6.51 18.87 -1.01
CA HIS A 112 7.75 18.84 -1.78
C HIS A 112 7.56 18.03 -3.06
N LEU A 113 6.94 16.85 -2.98
CA LEU A 113 6.60 16.00 -4.13
C LEU A 113 5.75 16.74 -5.18
N ALA A 114 4.78 17.55 -4.75
CA ALA A 114 3.92 18.33 -5.65
C ALA A 114 4.67 19.39 -6.47
N THR A 115 5.91 19.74 -6.10
CA THR A 115 6.73 20.74 -6.80
C THR A 115 7.85 20.14 -7.66
N LEU A 116 8.07 18.82 -7.59
CA LEU A 116 9.19 18.18 -8.26
C LEU A 116 8.85 17.84 -9.72
N ALA A 117 9.81 18.13 -10.61
CA ALA A 117 9.76 17.67 -12.00
C ALA A 117 10.02 16.17 -12.12
N ASP A 118 10.87 15.62 -11.25
CA ASP A 118 11.19 14.19 -11.19
C ASP A 118 11.10 13.68 -9.73
N PRO A 119 9.90 13.31 -9.27
CA PRO A 119 9.70 12.77 -7.94
C PRO A 119 10.47 11.47 -7.70
N ALA A 120 10.61 10.61 -8.71
CA ALA A 120 11.21 9.29 -8.56
C ALA A 120 12.72 9.39 -8.28
N ALA A 121 13.44 10.23 -9.03
CA ALA A 121 14.87 10.46 -8.79
C ALA A 121 15.13 11.07 -7.40
N TRP A 122 14.27 12.00 -6.97
CA TRP A 122 14.41 12.64 -5.66
C TRP A 122 14.14 11.66 -4.50
N LEU A 123 13.09 10.82 -4.59
CA LEU A 123 12.81 9.77 -3.60
C LEU A 123 14.01 8.84 -3.42
N ALA A 124 14.59 8.38 -4.52
CA ALA A 124 15.79 7.55 -4.50
C ALA A 124 16.95 8.26 -3.79
N ALA A 125 17.15 9.56 -4.05
CA ALA A 125 18.20 10.36 -3.42
C ALA A 125 18.04 10.49 -1.89
N ILE A 126 16.81 10.51 -1.38
CA ILE A 126 16.53 10.55 0.06
C ILE A 126 16.36 9.16 0.71
N GLY A 127 16.53 8.09 -0.07
CA GLY A 127 16.48 6.70 0.40
C GLY A 127 15.08 6.10 0.49
N LEU A 128 14.08 6.71 -0.16
CA LEU A 128 12.72 6.20 -0.26
C LEU A 128 12.48 5.45 -1.57
N LEU A 129 11.58 4.47 -1.52
CA LEU A 129 11.03 3.78 -2.68
C LEU A 129 9.65 4.36 -3.06
N PRO A 130 9.19 4.19 -4.30
CA PRO A 130 7.80 4.50 -4.65
C PRO A 130 6.78 3.78 -3.75
N THR A 131 7.07 2.56 -3.29
CA THR A 131 6.19 1.80 -2.38
C THR A 131 6.11 2.39 -0.98
N ASP A 132 7.13 3.16 -0.56
CA ASP A 132 7.06 3.90 0.70
C ASP A 132 5.97 4.98 0.65
N LEU A 133 5.76 5.62 -0.51
CA LEU A 133 4.69 6.61 -0.67
C LEU A 133 3.30 5.96 -0.58
N VAL A 134 3.10 4.83 -1.27
CA VAL A 134 1.82 4.10 -1.21
C VAL A 134 1.52 3.66 0.23
N ARG A 135 2.53 3.16 0.95
CA ARG A 135 2.42 2.81 2.37
C ARG A 135 2.06 4.03 3.22
N LEU A 136 2.80 5.13 3.10
CA LEU A 136 2.59 6.34 3.90
C LEU A 136 1.21 6.93 3.65
N ALA A 137 0.79 7.02 2.39
CA ALA A 137 -0.53 7.50 2.01
C ALA A 137 -1.65 6.66 2.66
N HIS A 138 -1.53 5.33 2.62
CA HIS A 138 -2.51 4.44 3.28
C HIS A 138 -2.47 4.54 4.80
N LEU A 139 -1.28 4.58 5.41
CA LEU A 139 -1.11 4.74 6.84
C LEU A 139 -1.80 6.01 7.34
N TRP A 140 -1.50 7.14 6.71
CA TRP A 140 -2.04 8.44 7.11
C TRP A 140 -3.53 8.58 6.78
N ARG A 141 -4.00 8.03 5.65
CA ARG A 141 -5.43 7.98 5.32
C ARG A 141 -6.23 7.29 6.43
N ARG A 142 -5.76 6.15 6.93
CA ARG A 142 -6.41 5.44 8.05
C ARG A 142 -6.41 6.27 9.33
N ARG A 143 -5.26 6.84 9.69
CA ARG A 143 -5.17 7.70 10.88
C ARG A 143 -6.09 8.93 10.79
N PHE A 144 -6.17 9.56 9.63
CA PHE A 144 -7.06 10.71 9.41
C PHE A 144 -8.54 10.34 9.45
N ALA A 145 -8.91 9.14 8.98
CA ALA A 145 -10.29 8.66 9.09
C ALA A 145 -10.71 8.48 10.56
N GLU A 146 -9.77 8.09 11.42
CA GLU A 146 -10.00 7.78 12.84
C GLU A 146 -9.83 9.00 13.78
N ASP A 147 -9.07 10.03 13.40
CA ASP A 147 -8.69 11.14 14.26
C ASP A 147 -8.93 12.53 13.62
N GLU A 148 -10.00 13.21 14.04
CA GLU A 148 -10.35 14.58 13.60
C GLU A 148 -9.30 15.61 14.04
N VAL A 149 -8.71 15.47 15.24
CA VAL A 149 -7.69 16.41 15.74
C VAL A 149 -6.44 16.30 14.88
N LEU A 150 -6.05 15.08 14.52
CA LEU A 150 -4.95 14.84 13.60
C LEU A 150 -5.22 15.43 12.22
N ARG A 151 -6.45 15.34 11.71
CA ARG A 151 -6.84 16.01 10.45
C ARG A 151 -6.70 17.52 10.52
N ALA A 152 -7.15 18.14 11.61
CA ALA A 152 -6.99 19.58 11.81
C ALA A 152 -5.50 19.98 11.82
N ARG A 153 -4.66 19.23 12.54
CA ARG A 153 -3.19 19.44 12.56
C ARG A 153 -2.54 19.25 11.18
N ALA A 154 -3.02 18.30 10.38
CA ALA A 154 -2.55 18.11 9.01
C ALA A 154 -2.88 19.32 8.12
N ALA A 155 -4.08 19.89 8.27
CA ALA A 155 -4.49 21.08 7.55
C ALA A 155 -3.65 22.31 7.93
N GLU A 156 -3.35 22.49 9.22
CA GLU A 156 -2.43 23.53 9.70
C GLU A 156 -1.02 23.33 9.13
N ALA A 157 -0.47 22.12 9.26
CA ALA A 157 0.85 21.78 8.73
C ALA A 157 0.95 21.94 7.21
N ALA A 158 -0.16 21.81 6.47
CA ALA A 158 -0.21 22.03 5.02
C ALA A 158 0.05 23.50 4.64
N LEU A 159 -0.27 24.45 5.51
CA LEU A 159 -0.13 25.89 5.29
C LEU A 159 1.24 26.42 5.75
N GLU A 160 1.93 25.70 6.63
CA GLU A 160 3.22 26.10 7.15
C GLU A 160 4.34 25.97 6.11
N THR A 161 5.28 26.92 6.14
CA THR A 161 6.54 26.80 5.43
C THR A 161 7.43 25.82 6.19
N SER A 162 7.28 24.51 5.93
CA SER A 162 8.09 23.50 6.63
C SER A 162 9.57 23.52 6.20
N PRO A 163 10.46 23.10 7.11
CA PRO A 163 11.86 22.84 6.77
C PRO A 163 11.99 21.78 5.66
N PRO A 164 13.15 21.72 4.98
CA PRO A 164 13.42 20.69 3.98
C PRO A 164 13.25 19.28 4.56
N VAL A 165 12.71 18.37 3.75
CA VAL A 165 12.49 16.98 4.14
C VAL A 165 13.83 16.35 4.51
N ALA A 166 13.94 15.89 5.76
CA ALA A 166 15.12 15.23 6.26
C ALA A 166 15.37 13.90 5.52
N ARG A 167 16.64 13.49 5.44
CA ARG A 167 16.98 12.17 4.91
C ARG A 167 16.34 11.08 5.76
N VAL A 168 15.68 10.12 5.12
CA VAL A 168 15.01 9.01 5.79
C VAL A 168 15.98 7.84 5.92
N VAL A 169 16.03 7.25 7.12
CA VAL A 169 16.72 5.97 7.33
C VAL A 169 15.68 4.88 7.23
N ARG A 170 15.69 4.16 6.11
CA ARG A 170 14.76 3.06 5.88
C ARG A 170 15.09 1.89 6.81
N GLY A 171 14.15 1.52 7.68
CA GLY A 171 14.25 0.29 8.46
C GLY A 171 14.20 -0.96 7.57
N GLN A 172 14.68 -2.10 8.09
CA GLN A 172 14.40 -3.38 7.44
C GLN A 172 12.91 -3.69 7.58
N ALA A 173 12.27 -4.06 6.47
CA ALA A 173 10.90 -4.54 6.51
C ALA A 173 10.88 -5.93 7.16
N ARG A 174 9.95 -6.14 8.08
CA ARG A 174 9.70 -7.42 8.77
C ARG A 174 8.21 -7.66 8.80
N LEU A 175 7.76 -8.90 8.93
CA LEU A 175 6.33 -9.15 9.10
C LEU A 175 5.81 -8.49 10.39
N ARG A 176 4.77 -7.66 10.27
CA ARG A 176 3.98 -7.23 11.43
C ARG A 176 3.30 -8.47 11.97
N ARG A 177 3.54 -8.82 13.24
CA ARG A 177 2.99 -10.02 13.90
C ARG A 177 1.58 -10.33 13.35
N ALA A 178 1.50 -11.38 12.52
CA ALA A 178 0.49 -11.50 11.47
C ALA A 178 -0.94 -11.23 11.96
N LEU A 179 -1.60 -10.22 11.40
CA LEU A 179 -3.06 -10.20 11.39
C LEU A 179 -3.51 -11.30 10.42
N PRO A 180 -4.41 -12.21 10.82
CA PRO A 180 -4.98 -13.20 9.90
C PRO A 180 -5.46 -12.54 8.61
N LEU A 181 -5.22 -13.16 7.46
CA LEU A 181 -5.87 -12.76 6.20
C LEU A 181 -7.39 -12.88 6.33
N ASP A 182 -7.83 -13.82 7.17
CA ASP A 182 -9.21 -14.19 7.43
C ASP A 182 -9.71 -13.47 8.69
N ARG A 183 -10.00 -12.18 8.57
CA ARG A 183 -11.16 -11.64 9.30
C ARG A 183 -12.25 -11.43 8.26
N GLU A 184 -12.90 -12.53 7.89
CA GLU A 184 -14.31 -12.45 7.55
C GLU A 184 -14.99 -11.88 8.80
N THR A 185 -15.29 -10.58 8.78
CA THR A 185 -16.21 -10.01 9.75
C THR A 185 -17.54 -10.75 9.53
N PRO A 186 -18.06 -11.50 10.51
CA PRO A 186 -19.35 -12.18 10.38
C PRO A 186 -20.50 -11.19 10.18
#